data_AF-A0A7J4BA73-F1
#
_entry.id   AF-A0A7J4BA73-F1
#
_cell.length_a   1.000
_cell.length_b   1.000
_cell.length_c   1.000
_cell.angle_alpha   90.00
_cell.angle_beta   90.00
_cell.angle_gamma   90.00
#
_symmetry.space_group_name_H-M   'P 1'
#
loop_
_entity.id
_entity.type
_entity.pdbx_description
1 polymer ?
#
loop_
_entity_poly.entity_id
_entity_poly.type
_entity_poly.pdbx_seq_one_letter_code
_entity_poly.pdbx_strand_id
1 'polypeptide(L)' 'AICHGPQLLISAGVVKKLKLTSYAGIADDIRVSGGEWVDQPVVVDRNIVTARTPPDLPYWMKEFIKLIKHAKS' A
#
# COMPACT_ATOMS: atom_id res chain seq x y z
N ALA A 1 -1.83 -1.41 -4.38
CA ALA A 1 -2.18 -2.73 -3.81
C ALA A 1 -3.25 -2.55 -2.73
N ILE A 2 -4.15 -3.50 -2.52
CA ILE A 2 -5.23 -3.40 -1.52
C ILE A 2 -5.43 -4.74 -0.82
N CYS A 3 -5.85 -4.73 0.45
CA CYS A 3 -6.14 -5.94 1.22
C CYS A 3 -4.90 -6.84 1.34
N HIS A 4 -4.90 -8.00 0.69
CA HIS A 4 -3.77 -8.92 0.65
C HIS A 4 -2.75 -8.59 -0.46
N GLY A 5 -3.07 -7.67 -1.36
CA GLY A 5 -2.19 -7.28 -2.47
C GLY A 5 -0.75 -6.91 -2.06
N PRO A 6 -0.48 -6.28 -0.90
CA PRO A 6 0.89 -6.06 -0.43
C PRO A 6 1.74 -7.32 -0.25
N GLN A 7 1.17 -8.52 -0.14
CA GLN A 7 1.96 -9.78 -0.14
C GLN A 7 2.80 -9.91 -1.41
N LEU A 8 2.30 -9.47 -2.56
CA LEU A 8 3.10 -9.46 -3.80
C LEU A 8 4.30 -8.51 -3.70
N LEU A 9 4.14 -7.38 -3.01
CA LEU A 9 5.23 -6.43 -2.77
C LEU A 9 6.27 -7.01 -1.81
N ILE A 10 5.82 -7.77 -0.80
CA ILE A 10 6.70 -8.52 0.11
C ILE A 10 7.53 -9.53 -0.71
N SER A 11 6.88 -10.37 -1.51
CA SER A 11 7.56 -11.37 -2.34
C SER A 11 8.54 -10.76 -3.35
N ALA A 12 8.22 -9.57 -3.87
CA ALA A 12 9.11 -8.82 -4.76
C ALA A 12 10.29 -8.15 -4.02
N GLY A 13 10.34 -8.20 -2.68
CA GLY A 13 11.40 -7.58 -1.88
C GLY A 13 11.37 -6.06 -1.86
N VAL A 14 10.26 -5.43 -2.29
CA VAL A 14 10.19 -3.97 -2.46
C VAL A 14 9.65 -3.22 -1.25
N VAL A 15 9.21 -3.92 -0.19
CA VAL A 15 8.60 -3.31 1.01
C VAL A 15 9.58 -2.63 1.97
N LYS A 16 10.89 -2.86 1.83
CA LYS A 16 11.90 -2.34 2.75
C LYS A 16 11.92 -0.81 2.74
N LYS A 17 11.75 -0.21 3.91
CA LYS A 17 11.64 1.26 4.12
C LYS A 17 10.47 1.90 3.35
N LEU A 18 9.44 1.13 3.00
CA LEU A 18 8.17 1.69 2.54
C LEU A 18 7.22 1.86 3.70
N LYS A 19 6.53 3.00 3.75
CA LYS A 19 5.33 3.19 4.55
C LYS A 19 4.12 2.70 3.77
N LEU A 20 3.36 1.78 4.35
CA LEU A 20 2.22 1.17 3.68
C LEU A 20 1.16 0.69 4.66
N THR A 21 0.00 0.34 4.12
CA THR A 21 -1.10 -0.30 4.84
C THR A 21 -1.51 -1.57 4.09
N SER A 22 -2.34 -2.41 4.72
CA SER A 22 -2.81 -3.68 4.18
C SER A 22 -4.02 -4.18 4.94
N TYR A 23 -4.54 -5.35 4.56
CA TYR A 23 -5.34 -6.13 5.48
C TYR A 23 -4.54 -6.39 6.78
N ALA A 24 -5.18 -6.23 7.94
CA ALA A 24 -4.49 -6.30 9.23
C ALA A 24 -3.83 -7.68 9.48
N GLY A 25 -4.39 -8.75 8.91
CA GLY A 25 -3.86 -10.10 9.06
C GLY A 25 -2.47 -10.33 8.46
N ILE A 26 -1.97 -9.43 7.61
CA ILE A 26 -0.61 -9.49 7.03
C ILE A 26 0.29 -8.35 7.52
N ALA A 27 -0.12 -7.61 8.55
CA ALA A 27 0.64 -6.46 9.06
C ALA A 27 2.02 -6.87 9.59
N ASP A 28 2.10 -8.02 10.26
CA ASP A 28 3.37 -8.51 10.80
C ASP A 28 4.32 -8.95 9.68
N ASP A 29 3.83 -9.62 8.64
CA ASP A 29 4.62 -9.97 7.45
C ASP A 29 5.28 -8.74 6.83
N ILE A 30 4.55 -7.61 6.78
CA ILE A 30 5.08 -6.33 6.29
C ILE A 30 6.18 -5.81 7.21
N ARG A 31 5.95 -5.82 8.54
CA ARG A 31 6.92 -5.34 9.53
C ARG A 31 8.22 -6.16 9.51
N VAL A 32 8.13 -7.50 9.53
CA VAL A 32 9.33 -8.35 9.50
C VAL A 32 10.07 -8.25 8.17
N SER A 33 9.37 -7.91 7.08
CA SER A 33 9.98 -7.64 5.78
C SER A 33 10.59 -6.22 5.67
N GLY A 34 10.54 -5.43 6.74
CA GLY A 34 11.17 -4.11 6.83
C GLY A 34 10.33 -2.94 6.34
N GLY A 35 9.01 -3.12 6.19
CA GLY A 35 8.06 -2.04 5.93
C GLY A 35 7.54 -1.37 7.19
N GLU A 36 7.19 -0.09 7.11
CA GLU A 36 6.47 0.66 8.14
C GLU A 36 4.96 0.48 7.90
N TRP A 37 4.37 -0.51 8.55
CA TRP A 37 2.92 -0.72 8.49
C TRP A 37 2.19 0.30 9.38
N VAL A 38 1.18 0.98 8.81
CA VAL A 38 0.28 1.87 9.55
C VAL A 38 -1.18 1.56 9.28
N ASP A 39 -2.02 1.63 10.32
CA ASP A 39 -3.46 1.47 10.18
C ASP A 39 -4.10 2.77 9.67
N GLN A 40 -4.13 2.93 8.35
CA GLN A 40 -4.80 4.05 7.67
C GLN A 40 -5.63 3.55 6.48
N PRO A 41 -6.76 4.22 6.15
CA PRO A 41 -7.59 3.88 4.98
C PRO A 41 -6.79 3.80 3.67
N VAL A 42 -5.91 4.76 3.44
CA VAL A 42 -5.02 4.82 2.28
C VAL A 42 -3.65 5.31 2.73
N VAL A 43 -2.60 4.74 2.15
CA VAL A 43 -1.22 5.22 2.32
C VAL A 43 -0.60 5.37 0.95
N VAL A 44 0.03 6.52 0.72
CA VAL A 44 0.83 6.80 -0.47
C VAL A 44 2.27 6.99 -0.02
N ASP A 45 3.17 6.17 -0.55
CA ASP A 45 4.62 6.34 -0.40
C ASP A 45 5.27 6.16 -1.76
N ARG A 46 6.00 7.18 -2.21
CA ARG A 46 6.58 7.28 -3.56
C ARG A 46 5.49 7.07 -4.64
N ASN A 47 5.67 6.05 -5.48
CA ASN A 47 4.74 5.66 -6.54
C ASN A 47 3.82 4.49 -6.14
N ILE A 48 3.77 4.13 -4.86
CA ILE A 48 2.98 3.00 -4.35
C ILE A 48 1.82 3.53 -3.52
N VAL A 49 0.61 3.15 -3.91
CA VAL A 49 -0.61 3.41 -3.16
C VAL A 49 -1.16 2.11 -2.57
N THR A 50 -1.41 2.10 -1.27
CA THR A 50 -1.92 0.94 -0.51
C THR A 50 -3.20 1.25 0.28
N ALA A 51 -4.05 0.25 0.51
CA ALA A 51 -5.31 0.37 1.26
C ALA A 51 -5.66 -0.94 2.00
N ARG A 52 -6.49 -0.86 3.05
CA ARG A 52 -6.72 -2.00 3.96
C ARG A 52 -7.75 -3.00 3.44
N THR A 53 -8.91 -2.53 3.03
CA THR A 53 -10.07 -3.38 2.69
C THR A 53 -10.98 -2.71 1.66
N PRO A 54 -11.96 -3.41 1.05
CA PRO A 54 -12.84 -2.82 0.02
C PRO A 54 -13.53 -1.50 0.40
N PRO A 55 -13.95 -1.25 1.67
CA PRO A 55 -14.46 0.05 2.09
C PRO A 55 -13.52 1.24 1.84
N ASP A 56 -12.21 1.00 1.77
CA ASP A 56 -11.21 2.04 1.53
C ASP A 56 -10.97 2.33 0.03
N LEU A 57 -11.65 1.61 -0.88
CA LEU A 57 -11.51 1.79 -2.34
C LEU A 57 -11.70 3.23 -2.82
N PRO A 58 -12.67 4.02 -2.32
CA PRO A 58 -12.81 5.42 -2.77
C PRO A 58 -11.56 6.26 -2.50
N TYR A 59 -10.90 6.06 -1.35
CA TYR A 59 -9.66 6.74 -1.01
C TYR A 59 -8.49 6.24 -1.86
N TRP A 60 -8.38 4.93 -2.02
CA TRP A 60 -7.33 4.30 -2.84
C TRP A 60 -7.39 4.73 -4.30
N MET A 61 -8.58 4.68 -4.92
CA MET A 61 -8.79 5.05 -6.33
C MET A 61 -8.45 6.52 -6.59
N LYS A 62 -8.81 7.41 -5.66
CA LYS A 62 -8.48 8.84 -5.75
C LYS A 62 -6.98 9.07 -5.85
N GLU A 63 -6.20 8.46 -4.96
CA GLU A 63 -4.74 8.61 -4.95
C GLU A 63 -4.07 7.89 -6.12
N PHE A 64 -4.58 6.71 -6.51
CA PHE A 64 -4.11 6.00 -7.71
C PHE A 64 -4.26 6.84 -8.98
N ILE A 65 -5.43 7.44 -9.22
CA ILE A 65 -5.67 8.30 -10.39
C ILE A 65 -4.72 9.51 -10.38
N LYS A 66 -4.47 10.12 -9.22
CA LYS A 66 -3.50 11.22 -9.11
C LYS A 66 -2.09 10.79 -9.52
N LEU A 67 -1.62 9.64 -9.06
CA LEU A 67 -0.30 9.11 -9.42
C LEU A 67 -0.18 8.88 -10.94
N ILE A 68 -1.21 8.29 -11.56
CA ILE A 68 -1.23 8.06 -13.01
C ILE A 68 -1.23 9.38 -13.80
N LYS A 69 -1.94 10.41 -13.31
CA LYS A 69 -1.92 11.74 -13.95
C LYS A 69 -0.54 12.39 -13.88
N HIS A 70 0.14 12.30 -12.73
CA HIS A 70 1.48 12.86 -12.56
C HIS A 70 2.55 12.10 -13.36
N ALA A 71 2.42 10.79 -13.54
CA ALA A 71 3.37 10.01 -14.34
C ALA A 71 3.32 10.33 -15.85
N LYS A 72 2.27 11.02 -16.31
CA LYS A 72 2.07 11.40 -17.73
C LYS A 72 2.52 12.82 -18.06
N SER A 73 2.93 13.61 -17.06
CA SER A 73 3.46 14.97 -17.21
C SER A 73 4.98 14.97 -17.08
#